data_AF-A0A3D5DZP3-F1
#
_entry.id   AF-A0A3D5DZP3-F1
#
_cell.length_a   1.000
_cell.length_b   1.000
_cell.length_c   1.000
_cell.angle_alpha   90.00
_cell.angle_beta   90.00
_cell.angle_gamma   90.00
#
_symmetry.space_group_name_H-M   'P 1'
#
loop_
_entity.id
_entity.type
_entity.pdbx_description
1 polymer ?
#
loop_
_entity_poly.entity_id
_entity_poly.type
_entity_poly.pdbx_seq_one_letter_code
_entity_poly.pdbx_strand_id
1 'polypeptide(L)'
;MPEKVVLILRFHPVNGEDVSVVCADFGAEREALEAVARALDERRSLILTHARYDRQADESGVIINLANVVSVRVSKTDSAATGQYL
;
A
#
# COMPACT_ATOMS: atom_id res chain seq x y z
N MET A 1 -1.02 -15.89 19.63
CA MET A 1 -1.19 -14.49 19.21
C MET A 1 -2.03 -14.50 17.94
N PRO A 2 -2.98 -13.58 17.74
CA PRO A 2 -3.75 -13.56 16.50
C PRO A 2 -2.79 -13.39 15.32
N GLU A 3 -3.01 -14.16 14.26
CA GLU A 3 -2.25 -14.06 13.02
C GLU A 3 -2.47 -12.65 12.46
N LYS A 4 -1.41 -11.84 12.44
CA LYS A 4 -1.48 -10.46 11.95
C LYS A 4 -1.70 -10.53 10.44
N VAL A 5 -2.81 -9.97 9.95
CA VAL A 5 -3.08 -9.94 8.51
C VAL A 5 -2.03 -9.05 7.85
N VAL A 6 -1.28 -9.63 6.92
CA VAL A 6 -0.28 -8.91 6.13
C VAL A 6 -0.88 -8.63 4.75
N LEU A 7 -0.87 -7.35 4.37
CA LEU A 7 -1.35 -6.86 3.09
C LEU A 7 -0.19 -6.31 2.28
N ILE A 8 -0.30 -6.43 0.97
CA ILE A 8 0.61 -5.82 0.00
C ILE A 8 -0.17 -4.70 -0.68
N LEU A 9 0.28 -3.48 -0.48
CA LEU A 9 -0.22 -2.29 -1.16
C LEU A 9 0.74 -1.99 -2.31
N ARG A 10 0.27 -2.09 -3.55
CA ARG A 10 1.02 -1.69 -4.75
C ARG A 10 0.46 -0.38 -5.25
N PHE A 11 1.32 0.63 -5.28
CA PHE A 11 1.01 1.97 -5.77
C PHE A 11 1.55 2.11 -7.19
N HIS A 12 0.69 2.57 -8.09
CA HIS A 12 1.00 2.79 -9.50
C HIS A 12 1.12 4.30 -9.75
N PRO A 13 2.34 4.87 -9.70
CA PRO A 13 2.52 6.29 -9.95
C PRO A 13 2.35 6.63 -11.44
N VAL A 14 2.05 7.90 -11.74
CA VAL A 14 1.98 8.43 -13.12
C VAL A 14 3.29 8.17 -13.87
N ASN A 15 4.42 8.27 -13.17
CA ASN A 15 5.76 8.05 -13.71
C ASN A 15 6.61 7.27 -12.69
N GLY A 16 7.50 6.41 -13.18
CA GLY A 16 8.44 5.64 -12.37
C GLY A 16 8.02 4.18 -12.19
N GLU A 17 8.70 3.50 -11.27
CA GLU A 17 8.41 2.10 -10.95
C GLU A 17 7.25 2.00 -9.94
N ASP A 18 6.47 0.93 -10.06
CA ASP A 18 5.48 0.56 -9.05
C ASP A 18 6.14 0.42 -7.67
N VAL A 19 5.48 0.98 -6.65
CA VAL A 19 5.96 0.89 -5.27
C VAL A 19 5.13 -0.15 -4.55
N SER A 20 5.76 -1.24 -4.11
CA SER A 20 5.14 -2.27 -3.28
C SER A 20 5.52 -2.11 -1.82
N VAL A 21 4.52 -2.00 -0.96
CA VAL A 21 4.65 -1.91 0.50
C VAL A 21 3.92 -3.08 1.14
N VAL A 22 4.65 -3.82 1.95
CA VAL A 22 4.08 -4.85 2.84
C VAL A 22 3.65 -4.16 4.12
N CYS A 23 2.40 -4.31 4.52
CA CYS A 23 1.77 -3.56 5.61
C CYS A 23 0.95 -4.49 6.51
N ALA A 24 0.98 -4.23 7.81
CA ALA A 24 0.21 -4.96 8.81
C ALA A 24 -0.62 -4.01 9.70
N ASP A 25 -0.87 -2.78 9.26
CA ASP A 25 -1.70 -1.79 9.97
C ASP A 25 -3.21 -2.08 9.88
N PHE A 26 -3.63 -2.91 8.92
CA PHE A 26 -5.05 -3.13 8.61
C PHE A 26 -5.43 -4.60 8.78
N GLY A 27 -6.66 -4.85 9.23
CA GLY A 27 -7.20 -6.20 9.39
C GLY A 27 -7.72 -6.83 8.09
N ALA A 28 -7.98 -6.03 7.05
CA ALA A 28 -8.49 -6.52 5.76
C ALA A 28 -8.22 -5.54 4.59
N GLU A 29 -8.32 -6.05 3.36
CA GLU A 29 -8.11 -5.28 2.13
C GLU A 29 -9.04 -4.06 2.04
N ARG A 30 -10.30 -4.22 2.44
CA ARG A 30 -11.29 -3.13 2.42
C ARG A 30 -10.88 -1.97 3.31
N GLU A 31 -10.43 -2.25 4.53
CA GLU A 31 -10.01 -1.23 5.49
C GLU A 31 -8.82 -0.43 4.96
N ALA A 32 -7.85 -1.13 4.35
CA ALA A 32 -6.71 -0.48 3.70
C ALA A 32 -7.15 0.42 2.54
N LEU A 33 -8.07 -0.05 1.68
CA LEU A 33 -8.60 0.75 0.57
C LEU A 33 -9.35 1.99 1.07
N GLU A 34 -10.18 1.87 2.12
CA GLU A 34 -10.88 3.00 2.73
C GLU A 34 -9.91 4.02 3.32
N ALA A 35 -8.82 3.56 3.97
CA ALA A 35 -7.78 4.44 4.49
C ALA A 35 -7.02 5.19 3.38
N VAL A 36 -6.69 4.50 2.28
CA VAL A 36 -6.06 5.12 1.09
C VAL A 36 -6.99 6.14 0.44
N ALA A 37 -8.26 5.78 0.22
CA ALA A 37 -9.26 6.67 -0.36
C ALA A 37 -9.47 7.92 0.49
N ARG A 38 -9.56 7.76 1.81
CA ARG A 38 -9.66 8.89 2.74
C ARG A 38 -8.44 9.81 2.68
N ALA A 39 -7.22 9.26 2.60
CA ALA A 39 -6.01 10.07 2.46
C ALA A 39 -5.99 10.85 1.14
N LEU A 40 -6.46 10.25 0.04
CA LEU A 40 -6.64 10.93 -1.24
C LEU A 40 -7.66 12.08 -1.15
N ASP A 41 -8.84 11.81 -0.61
CA ASP A 41 -9.94 12.79 -0.50
C ASP A 41 -9.53 14.00 0.34
N GLU A 42 -8.84 13.75 1.44
CA GLU A 42 -8.35 14.79 2.36
C GLU A 42 -7.03 15.42 1.87
N ARG A 43 -6.47 14.95 0.75
CA ARG A 43 -5.18 15.39 0.18
C ARG A 43 -4.03 15.30 1.18
N ARG A 44 -4.02 14.26 2.01
CA ARG A 44 -3.00 13.98 3.03
C ARG A 44 -2.10 12.84 2.57
N SER A 45 -0.89 12.79 3.14
CA SER A 45 -0.04 11.61 3.00
C SER A 45 -0.68 10.41 3.69
N LEU A 46 -0.51 9.22 3.12
CA LEU A 46 -0.81 7.96 3.81
C LEU A 46 0.34 7.64 4.75
N ILE A 47 0.03 7.38 6.01
CA ILE A 47 1.01 7.00 7.04
C ILE A 47 0.75 5.54 7.40
N LEU A 48 1.78 4.72 7.25
CA LEU A 48 1.79 3.32 7.63
C LEU A 48 2.83 3.14 8.75
N THR A 49 2.43 2.59 9.88
CA THR A 49 3.28 2.43 11.08
C THR A 49 3.91 1.06 11.19
N HIS A 50 3.29 0.06 10.57
CA HIS A 50 3.71 -1.35 10.58
C HIS A 50 3.92 -1.81 9.13
N ALA A 51 4.91 -1.22 8.46
CA ALA A 51 5.12 -1.42 7.03
C ALA A 51 6.59 -1.53 6.62
N ARG A 52 6.85 -2.11 5.47
CA ARG A 52 8.20 -2.19 4.88
C ARG A 52 8.10 -2.27 3.38
N TYR A 53 9.14 -1.81 2.69
CA TYR A 53 9.27 -2.11 1.28
C TYR A 53 9.51 -3.61 1.07
N ASP A 54 9.03 -4.16 -0.03
CA ASP A 54 9.09 -5.59 -0.34
C ASP A 54 10.51 -6.19 -0.20
N ARG A 55 11.54 -5.40 -0.53
CA ARG A 55 12.96 -5.81 -0.45
C ARG A 55 13.60 -5.62 0.93
N GLN A 56 12.88 -5.11 1.93
CA GLN A 56 13.42 -4.91 3.29
C GLN A 56 12.99 -6.04 4.22
N ALA A 57 13.90 -6.47 5.10
CA ALA A 57 13.64 -7.52 6.09
C ALA A 57 12.82 -6.99 7.28
N ASP A 58 13.15 -5.80 7.77
CA ASP A 58 12.61 -5.27 9.02
C ASP A 58 11.35 -4.39 8.82
N GLU A 59 10.46 -4.43 9.80
CA GLU A 59 9.27 -3.58 9.90
C GLU A 59 9.67 -2.13 10.24
N SER A 60 9.00 -1.17 9.62
CA SER A 60 9.30 0.27 9.72
C SER A 60 8.05 1.14 9.54
N GLY A 61 8.20 2.46 9.69
CA GLY A 61 7.17 3.41 9.30
C GLY A 61 7.38 3.89 7.86
N VAL A 62 6.31 3.97 7.07
CA VAL A 62 6.34 4.48 5.70
C VAL A 62 5.34 5.61 5.55
N ILE A 63 5.78 6.76 5.02
CA ILE A 63 4.90 7.87 4.63
C ILE A 63 4.88 7.92 3.11
N ILE A 64 3.68 7.87 2.54
CA ILE A 64 3.48 7.85 1.08
C ILE A 64 2.73 9.11 0.67
N ASN A 65 3.33 9.86 -0.25
CA ASN A 65 2.64 10.94 -0.94
C ASN A 65 1.83 10.36 -2.09
N LEU A 66 0.52 10.62 -2.08
CA LEU A 66 -0.42 10.08 -3.07
C LEU A 66 -0.65 11.00 -4.27
N ALA A 67 -0.02 12.19 -4.32
CA ALA A 67 -0.28 13.22 -5.33
C ALA A 67 -0.08 12.76 -6.79
N ASN A 68 0.80 11.78 -7.03
CA ASN A 68 1.11 11.26 -8.35
C ASN A 68 0.72 9.79 -8.51
N VAL A 69 -0.15 9.26 -7.66
CA VAL A 69 -0.62 7.87 -7.74
C VAL A 69 -1.89 7.81 -8.57
N VAL A 70 -1.90 6.95 -9.60
CA VAL A 70 -3.05 6.76 -10.50
C VAL A 70 -3.98 5.67 -9.99
N SER A 71 -3.39 4.58 -9.49
CA SER A 71 -4.16 3.48 -8.90
C SER A 71 -3.39 2.82 -7.77
N VAL A 72 -4.14 2.18 -6.88
CA VAL A 72 -3.60 1.37 -5.78
C VAL A 72 -4.29 0.02 -5.79
N ARG A 73 -3.50 -1.05 -5.69
CA ARG A 73 -3.97 -2.40 -5.50
C ARG A 73 -3.63 -2.88 -4.09
N VAL A 74 -4.59 -3.49 -3.41
CA VAL A 74 -4.38 -4.15 -2.12
C VAL A 74 -4.64 -5.65 -2.29
N SER A 75 -3.69 -6.48 -1.86
CA SER A 75 -3.83 -7.94 -1.90
C SER A 75 -3.16 -8.61 -0.70
N LYS A 76 -3.63 -9.80 -0.30
CA LYS A 76 -2.95 -10.65 0.69
C LYS A 76 -1.78 -11.42 0.12
N THR A 77 -1.80 -11.67 -1.18
CA THR A 77 -0.77 -12.41 -1.91
C THR A 77 -0.06 -11.49 -2.89
N ASP A 78 1.24 -11.68 -3.05
CA ASP A 78 1.97 -11.01 -4.12
C ASP A 78 1.66 -11.73 -5.42
N SER A 79 0.60 -11.33 -6.10
CA SER A 79 0.40 -11.71 -7.48
C SER A 79 1.17 -10.73 -8.36
N ALA A 80 2.24 -11.21 -8.99
CA ALA A 80 3.06 -10.47 -9.96
C ALA A 80 2.29 -10.00 -11.21
N ALA A 81 0.97 -10.27 -11.32
CA ALA A 81 0.13 -9.73 -12.37
C ALA A 81 -0.03 -8.21 -12.20
N THR A 82 0.89 -7.44 -12.78
CA THR A 82 0.70 -6.01 -13.08
C THR A 82 -0.49 -5.88 -14.00
N GLY A 83 -1.61 -5.35 -13.49
CA GLY A 83 -2.72 -4.92 -14.33
C GLY A 83 -2.24 -3.74 -15.18
N GLN A 84 -2.35 -3.84 -16.49
CA GLN A 84 -2.08 -2.72 -17.40
C GLN A 84 -3.05 -1.59 -17.07
N TYR A 85 -2.55 -0.56 -16.38
CA TYR A 85 -3.14 0.78 -16.47
C TYR A 85 -2.32 1.57 -17.49
N LEU A 86 -2.45 1.14 -18.75
CA LEU A 86 -2.21 1.83 -20.03
C LEU A 86 -2.11 0.79 -21.15
#